data_AF-A0A955RPE4-F1
#
_entry.id   AF-A0A955RPE4-F1
#
_cell.length_a   1.000
_cell.length_b   1.000
_cell.length_c   1.000
_cell.angle_alpha   90.00
_cell.angle_beta   90.00
_cell.angle_gamma   90.00
#
_symmetry.space_group_name_H-M   'P 1'
#
loop_
_entity.id
_entity.type
_entity.pdbx_description
1 polymer ?
#
loop_
_entity_poly.entity_id
_entity_poly.type
_entity_poly.pdbx_seq_one_letter_code
_entity_poly.pdbx_strand_id
1 'polypeptide(L)'
;LEDFVVGLSPELKSKKITITGISPSDTATEAYAQHFPQYLDDAIDPLEIANFVSRLCQGEISNASGEIFVLKKDSPPTAYFHY
;
A
#
# COMPACT_ATOMS: atom_id res chain seq x y z
N LEU A 1 -7.20 9.91 3.58
CA LEU A 1 -6.00 9.77 2.70
C LEU A 1 -6.38 9.08 1.39
N GLU A 2 -7.23 8.06 1.43
CA GLU A 2 -7.75 7.37 0.24
C GLU A 2 -8.46 8.30 -0.75
N ASP A 3 -9.43 9.09 -0.30
CA ASP A 3 -10.14 10.08 -1.15
C ASP A 3 -9.19 11.10 -1.81
N PHE A 4 -8.09 11.42 -1.13
CA PHE A 4 -7.07 12.33 -1.68
C PHE A 4 -6.31 11.67 -2.82
N VAL A 5 -5.91 10.40 -2.68
CA VAL A 5 -5.26 9.63 -3.75
C VAL A 5 -6.19 9.50 -4.96
N VAL A 6 -7.43 9.08 -4.71
CA VAL A 6 -8.43 8.89 -5.77
C VAL A 6 -8.73 10.22 -6.47
N GLY A 7 -9.03 11.27 -5.71
CA GLY A 7 -9.41 12.57 -6.25
C GLY A 7 -8.29 13.31 -6.99
N LEU A 8 -7.03 13.13 -6.58
CA LEU A 8 -5.88 13.78 -7.20
C LEU A 8 -5.35 13.02 -8.43
N SER A 9 -5.57 11.71 -8.51
CA SER A 9 -5.05 10.87 -9.60
C SER A 9 -5.42 11.33 -11.02
N PRO A 10 -6.62 11.85 -11.33
CA PRO A 10 -6.97 12.28 -12.69
C PRO A 10 -6.20 13.54 -13.11
N GLU A 11 -5.98 14.48 -12.18
CA GLU A 11 -5.25 15.71 -12.44
C GLU A 11 -3.77 15.42 -12.76
N LEU A 12 -3.17 14.54 -11.96
CA LEU A 12 -1.75 14.17 -12.09
C LEU A 12 -1.44 13.37 -13.34
N LYS A 13 -2.42 12.66 -13.90
CA LYS A 13 -2.29 11.92 -15.18
C LYS A 13 -1.78 12.82 -16.31
N SER A 14 -2.27 14.06 -16.40
CA SER A 14 -1.85 15.04 -17.41
C SER A 14 -0.37 15.45 -17.26
N LYS A 15 0.16 15.37 -16.04
CA LYS A 15 1.54 15.71 -15.68
C LYS A 15 2.48 14.51 -15.73
N LYS A 16 1.99 13.33 -16.13
CA LYS A 16 2.73 12.05 -16.09
C LYS A 16 3.24 11.70 -14.68
N ILE A 17 2.49 12.10 -13.66
CA ILE A 17 2.76 11.75 -12.26
C ILE A 17 1.75 10.69 -11.85
N THR A 18 2.22 9.64 -11.17
CA THR A 18 1.38 8.61 -10.57
C THR A 18 1.24 8.87 -9.07
N ILE A 19 0.05 8.56 -8.54
CA ILE A 19 -0.20 8.59 -7.10
C ILE A 19 -0.97 7.33 -6.73
N THR A 20 -0.56 6.67 -5.65
CA THR A 20 -1.12 5.39 -5.20
C THR A 20 -1.11 5.38 -3.67
N GLY A 21 -2.10 4.76 -3.07
CA GLY A 21 -2.15 4.50 -1.63
C GLY A 21 -1.70 3.08 -1.31
N ILE A 22 -1.02 2.91 -0.18
CA ILE A 22 -0.70 1.61 0.40
C ILE A 22 -1.27 1.60 1.82
N SER A 23 -2.12 0.64 2.09
CA SER A 23 -2.73 0.40 3.39
C SER A 23 -2.22 -0.95 3.90
N PRO A 24 -1.05 -0.97 4.56
CA PRO A 24 -0.58 -2.19 5.17
C PRO A 24 -1.48 -2.51 6.37
N SER A 25 -1.85 -3.79 6.50
CA SER A 25 -2.42 -4.33 7.74
C SER A 25 -1.38 -4.25 8.88
N ASP A 26 -1.71 -4.80 10.05
CA ASP A 26 -0.76 -5.03 11.14
C ASP A 26 0.64 -5.40 10.62
N THR A 27 1.60 -4.52 10.85
CA THR A 27 2.96 -4.62 10.29
C THR A 27 3.95 -4.80 11.43
N ALA A 28 4.87 -5.76 11.30
CA ALA A 28 5.86 -6.13 12.32
C ALA A 28 6.96 -5.05 12.50
N THR A 29 6.54 -3.86 12.93
CA THR A 29 7.40 -2.72 13.24
C THR A 29 7.66 -2.63 14.74
N GLU A 30 8.71 -1.92 15.14
CA GLU A 30 8.99 -1.61 16.55
C GLU A 30 7.81 -0.89 17.21
N ALA A 31 7.16 0.04 16.50
CA ALA A 31 6.00 0.77 16.99
C ALA A 31 4.80 -0.17 17.25
N TYR A 32 4.53 -1.10 16.33
CA TYR A 32 3.46 -2.08 16.52
C TYR A 32 3.76 -3.03 17.69
N ALA A 33 5.01 -3.49 17.82
CA ALA A 33 5.47 -4.36 18.90
C ALA A 33 5.26 -3.76 20.30
N GLN A 34 5.33 -2.43 20.44
CA GLN A 34 5.10 -1.76 21.72
C GLN A 34 3.65 -1.86 22.21
N HIS A 35 2.69 -1.99 21.29
CA HIS A 35 1.26 -2.01 21.60
C HIS A 35 0.65 -3.41 21.52
N PHE A 36 1.17 -4.25 20.61
CA PHE A 36 0.57 -5.52 20.21
C PHE A 36 1.61 -6.64 20.04
N PRO A 37 2.51 -6.88 21.02
CA PRO A 37 3.62 -7.82 20.88
C PRO A 37 3.15 -9.26 20.59
N GLN A 38 2.01 -9.67 21.15
CA GLN A 38 1.43 -11.00 20.95
C GLN A 38 0.94 -11.27 19.52
N TYR A 39 0.79 -10.23 18.69
CA TYR A 39 0.32 -10.34 17.31
C TYR A 39 1.44 -10.11 16.28
N LEU A 40 2.71 -10.00 16.71
CA LEU A 40 3.83 -9.81 15.78
C LEU A 40 3.99 -10.98 14.81
N ASP A 41 3.75 -12.20 15.28
CA ASP A 41 3.83 -13.40 14.43
C ASP A 41 2.74 -13.45 13.37
N ASP A 42 1.64 -12.70 13.55
CA ASP A 42 0.54 -12.60 12.57
C ASP A 42 0.67 -11.36 11.66
N ALA A 43 1.59 -10.45 11.98
CA ALA A 43 1.80 -9.20 11.27
C ALA A 43 2.62 -9.38 9.98
N ILE A 44 2.35 -8.57 8.97
CA ILE A 44 3.11 -8.57 7.71
C ILE A 44 4.54 -8.06 7.95
N ASP A 45 5.52 -8.68 7.29
CA ASP A 45 6.91 -8.23 7.33
C ASP A 45 7.05 -6.87 6.61
N PRO A 46 7.66 -5.84 7.24
CA PRO A 46 7.99 -4.59 6.58
C PRO A 46 8.71 -4.73 5.23
N LEU A 47 9.53 -5.78 5.06
CA LEU A 47 10.26 -6.04 3.83
C LEU A 47 9.33 -6.40 2.66
N GLU A 48 8.23 -7.09 2.92
CA GLU A 48 7.22 -7.39 1.89
C GLU A 48 6.57 -6.09 1.38
N ILE A 49 6.25 -5.17 2.29
CA ILE A 49 5.71 -3.84 1.95
C ILE A 49 6.74 -3.05 1.13
N ALA A 50 8.00 -3.03 1.56
CA ALA A 50 9.06 -2.32 0.87
C ALA A 50 9.30 -2.85 -0.56
N ASN A 51 9.27 -4.19 -0.72
CA ASN A 51 9.36 -4.82 -2.04
C ASN A 51 8.19 -4.40 -2.94
N PHE A 52 6.97 -4.37 -2.40
CA PHE A 52 5.80 -3.92 -3.16
C PHE A 52 5.91 -2.45 -3.60
N VAL A 53 6.36 -1.56 -2.70
CA VAL A 53 6.66 -0.15 -3.01
C VAL A 53 7.68 -0.05 -4.15
N SER A 54 8.76 -0.82 -4.08
CA SER A 54 9.79 -0.81 -5.13
C SER A 54 9.21 -1.18 -6.49
N ARG A 55 8.36 -2.21 -6.55
CA ARG A 55 7.70 -2.65 -7.80
C ARG A 55 6.76 -1.60 -8.37
N LEU A 56 6.03 -0.87 -7.51
CA LEU A 56 5.22 0.28 -7.92
C LEU A 56 6.09 1.38 -8.54
N CYS A 57 7.19 1.74 -7.88
CA CYS A 57 8.10 2.79 -8.37
C CYS A 57 8.82 2.41 -9.68
N GLN A 58 9.05 1.11 -9.91
CA GLN A 58 9.63 0.60 -11.15
C GLN A 58 8.60 0.46 -12.29
N GLY A 59 7.31 0.67 -12.01
CA GLY A 59 6.25 0.57 -13.01
C GLY A 59 5.87 -0.87 -13.37
N GLU A 60 6.23 -1.85 -12.54
CA GLU A 60 5.87 -3.27 -12.76
C GLU A 60 4.37 -3.54 -12.58
N ILE A 61 3.67 -2.64 -11.86
CA ILE A 61 2.24 -2.73 -11.60
C ILE A 61 1.53 -1.71 -12.49
N SER A 62 1.00 -2.20 -13.61
CA SER A 62 0.25 -1.39 -14.57
C SER A 62 -1.00 -0.76 -13.94
N ASN A 63 -1.33 0.46 -14.35
CA ASN A 63 -2.54 1.19 -13.93
C ASN A 63 -2.69 1.40 -12.40
N ALA A 64 -1.60 1.38 -11.63
CA ALA A 64 -1.64 1.56 -10.19
C ALA A 64 -2.09 2.95 -9.70
N SER A 65 -2.11 3.97 -10.57
CA SER A 65 -2.42 5.34 -10.16
C SER A 65 -3.91 5.50 -9.82
N GLY A 66 -4.19 6.05 -8.64
CA GLY A 66 -5.54 6.20 -8.09
C GLY A 66 -6.00 5.01 -7.24
N GLU A 67 -5.22 3.93 -7.20
CA GLU A 67 -5.53 2.72 -6.45
C GLU A 67 -5.09 2.81 -5.00
N ILE A 68 -5.80 2.08 -4.13
CA ILE A 68 -5.38 1.81 -2.76
C ILE A 68 -5.07 0.30 -2.66
N PHE A 69 -3.80 -0.04 -2.43
CA PHE A 69 -3.38 -1.43 -2.25
C PHE A 69 -3.38 -1.79 -0.77
N VAL A 70 -4.14 -2.83 -0.41
CA VAL A 70 -4.10 -3.44 0.91
C VAL A 70 -3.11 -4.59 0.90
N LEU A 71 -2.18 -4.58 1.86
CA LEU A 71 -1.16 -5.60 2.02
C LEU A 71 -1.35 -6.30 3.36
N LYS A 72 -1.48 -7.63 3.32
CA LYS A 72 -1.68 -8.46 4.51
C LYS A 72 -0.81 -9.70 4.39
N LYS A 73 -0.33 -10.19 5.54
CA LYS A 73 0.42 -11.44 5.64
C LYS A 73 -0.32 -12.60 4.95
N ASP A 74 0.44 -13.42 4.24
CA ASP A 74 -0.04 -14.64 3.56
C ASP A 74 -1.22 -14.42 2.60
N SER A 75 -1.41 -13.18 2.12
CA SER A 75 -2.48 -12.80 1.21
C SER A 75 -1.92 -12.00 0.03
N PRO A 76 -2.41 -12.22 -1.21
CA PRO A 76 -2.00 -11.39 -2.33
C PRO A 76 -2.46 -9.93 -2.11
N PRO A 77 -1.70 -8.92 -2.60
CA PRO A 77 -2.13 -7.53 -2.55
C PRO A 77 -3.49 -7.35 -3.23
N THR A 78 -4.42 -6.68 -2.56
CA THR A 78 -5.74 -6.36 -3.12
C THR A 78 -5.82 -4.86 -3.42
N ALA A 79 -6.27 -4.53 -4.64
CA ALA A 79 -6.56 -3.16 -5.02
C ALA A 79 -8.03 -2.85 -4.70
N TYR A 80 -8.26 -1.76 -3.98
CA TYR A 80 -9.60 -1.21 -3.77
C TYR A 80 -9.79 0.02 -4.65
N PHE A 81 -10.84 -0.02 -5.46
CA PHE A 81 -11.47 1.16 -6.04
C PHE A 81 -12.61 1.60 -5.12
N HIS A 82 -12.60 2.87 -4.69
CA HIS A 82 -13.79 3.48 -4.06
C HIS A 82 -14.94 3.50 -5.09
N TYR A 83 -16.16 3.20 -4.62
CA TYR A 83 -17.42 3.19 -5.39
C TYR A 83 -17.93 4.60 -5.70
#